data_AF-A0A7C1QM29-F1
#
_entry.id   AF-A0A7C1QM29-F1
#
_cell.length_a   1.000
_cell.length_b   1.000
_cell.length_c   1.000
_cell.angle_alpha   90.00
_cell.angle_beta   90.00
_cell.angle_gamma   90.00
#
_symmetry.space_group_name_H-M   'P 1'
#
loop_
_entity.id
_entity.type
_entity.pdbx_description
1 polymer ?
#
loop_
_entity_poly.entity_id
_entity_poly.type
_entity_poly.pdbx_seq_one_letter_code
_entity_poly.pdbx_strand_id
1 'polypeptide(L)'
;MSKEKTSEKDPTLLEYENLIEELMKENETLKNRIVDLEEQNKLYKDIADSIEQVPESKEAKKPAKLFKRTKKKEEIKPSIEKEKVVETHAEKAKAFKAHVDKTKEAILDSQIFKDSYTPSLATHTIIEGPSRRECPVCGNVRHGSIQEIVDKTHIILDYPRMYGKKLKCGQCGQEWRVRSAE
;
A
#
# COMPACT_ATOMS: atom_id res chain seq x y z
N MET A 1 -36.99 40.28 53.26
CA MET A 1 -37.35 39.26 52.24
C MET A 1 -36.52 39.52 51.01
N SER A 2 -35.32 38.95 50.97
CA SER A 2 -34.39 39.13 49.85
C SER A 2 -34.66 38.04 48.84
N LYS A 3 -35.31 38.39 47.73
CA LYS A 3 -35.51 37.47 46.61
C LYS A 3 -34.17 37.26 45.95
N GLU A 4 -33.60 36.07 46.13
CA GLU A 4 -32.42 35.61 45.40
C GLU A 4 -32.76 35.62 43.91
N LYS A 5 -32.05 36.46 43.16
CA LYS A 5 -32.11 36.49 41.70
C LYS A 5 -31.46 35.20 41.21
N THR A 6 -32.26 34.29 40.69
CA THR A 6 -31.77 33.19 39.87
C THR A 6 -31.17 33.79 38.60
N SER A 7 -29.84 33.81 38.50
CA SER A 7 -29.15 34.21 37.28
C SER A 7 -29.42 33.15 36.21
N GLU A 8 -30.21 33.49 35.20
CA GLU A 8 -30.26 32.73 33.94
C GLU A 8 -28.82 32.63 33.43
N LYS A 9 -28.28 31.41 33.40
CA LYS A 9 -26.96 31.17 32.81
C LYS A 9 -27.05 31.49 31.31
N ASP A 10 -26.06 32.20 30.79
CA ASP A 10 -25.99 32.53 29.36
C ASP A 10 -26.11 31.26 28.51
N PRO A 11 -26.92 31.25 27.44
CA PRO A 11 -27.21 30.04 26.65
C PRO A 11 -25.95 29.40 26.05
N THR A 12 -24.95 30.23 25.72
CA THR A 12 -23.63 29.77 25.25
C THR A 12 -22.85 29.02 26.33
N LEU A 13 -22.98 29.41 27.60
CA LEU A 13 -22.29 28.75 28.71
C LEU A 13 -22.88 27.36 28.98
N LEU A 14 -24.19 27.20 28.82
CA LEU A 14 -24.87 25.91 28.92
C LEU A 14 -24.44 24.93 27.82
N GLU A 15 -24.24 25.43 26.59
CA GLU A 15 -23.71 24.62 25.48
C GLU A 15 -22.30 24.11 25.77
N TYR A 16 -21.43 24.96 26.33
CA TYR A 16 -20.09 24.54 26.74
C TYR A 16 -20.12 23.53 27.91
N GLU A 17 -21.01 23.73 28.90
CA GLU A 17 -21.19 22.77 29.99
C GLU A 17 -21.59 21.38 29.45
N ASN A 18 -22.56 21.33 28.52
CA ASN A 18 -22.99 20.08 27.89
C ASN A 18 -21.86 19.42 27.09
N LEU A 19 -21.10 20.20 26.32
CA LEU A 19 -19.98 19.70 25.51
C LEU A 19 -18.88 19.10 26.41
N ILE A 20 -18.58 19.75 27.54
CA ILE A 20 -17.60 19.23 28.51
C ILE A 20 -18.08 17.90 29.08
N GLU A 21 -19.36 17.78 29.44
CA GLU A 21 -19.92 16.51 29.95
C GLU A 21 -19.87 15.38 28.91
N GLU A 22 -20.18 15.67 27.65
CA GLU A 22 -20.07 14.71 26.55
C GLU A 22 -18.63 14.23 26.38
N LEU A 23 -17.67 15.16 26.30
CA LEU A 23 -16.24 14.84 26.19
C LEU A 23 -15.73 14.05 27.40
N MET A 24 -16.24 14.30 28.60
CA MET A 24 -15.87 13.51 29.78
C MET A 24 -16.36 12.06 29.65
N LYS A 25 -17.62 11.85 29.24
CA LYS A 25 -18.17 10.51 29.00
C LYS A 25 -17.40 9.76 27.91
N GLU A 26 -17.08 10.44 26.81
CA GLU A 26 -16.26 9.86 25.73
C GLU A 26 -14.89 9.43 26.25
N ASN A 27 -14.21 10.29 27.02
CA ASN A 27 -12.92 9.97 27.62
C ASN A 27 -13.00 8.76 28.57
N GLU A 28 -14.07 8.62 29.35
CA GLU A 28 -14.29 7.44 30.18
C GLU A 28 -14.48 6.18 29.32
N THR A 29 -15.27 6.25 28.24
CA THR A 29 -15.47 5.12 27.34
C THR A 29 -14.16 4.69 26.66
N LEU A 30 -13.34 5.65 26.23
CA LEU A 30 -12.04 5.40 25.62
C LEU A 30 -11.07 4.77 26.60
N LYS A 31 -11.04 5.23 27.86
CA LYS A 31 -10.22 4.63 28.92
C LYS A 31 -10.61 3.17 29.15
N ASN A 32 -11.90 2.87 29.25
CA ASN A 32 -12.37 1.49 29.38
C ASN A 32 -11.95 0.63 28.18
N ARG A 33 -12.08 1.18 26.97
CA ARG A 33 -11.66 0.49 25.74
C ARG A 33 -10.16 0.20 25.70
N ILE A 34 -9.33 1.11 26.21
CA ILE A 34 -7.89 0.90 26.31
C ILE A 34 -7.59 -0.27 27.24
N VAL A 35 -8.22 -0.31 28.42
CA VAL A 35 -8.05 -1.42 29.38
C VAL A 35 -8.42 -2.76 28.76
N ASP A 36 -9.58 -2.85 28.08
CA ASP A 36 -10.00 -4.08 27.40
C ASP A 36 -8.98 -4.55 26.35
N LEU A 37 -8.41 -3.61 25.58
CA LEU A 37 -7.41 -3.92 24.55
C LEU A 37 -6.07 -4.35 25.15
N GLU A 38 -5.66 -3.75 26.27
CA GLU A 38 -4.47 -4.15 27.02
C GLU A 38 -4.61 -5.58 27.57
N GLU A 39 -5.78 -5.93 28.09
CA GLU A 39 -6.08 -7.30 28.53
C GLU A 39 -6.03 -8.30 27.37
N GLN A 40 -6.64 -7.96 26.23
CA GLN A 40 -6.57 -8.80 25.02
C GLN A 40 -5.12 -8.99 24.55
N ASN A 41 -4.32 -7.93 24.51
CA ASN A 41 -2.91 -8.00 24.11
C ASN A 41 -2.08 -8.87 25.06
N LYS A 42 -2.37 -8.82 26.36
CA LYS A 42 -1.74 -9.71 27.34
C LYS A 42 -2.06 -11.18 27.05
N LEU A 43 -3.33 -11.51 26.77
CA LEU A 43 -3.73 -12.86 26.40
C LEU A 43 -3.04 -13.34 25.11
N TYR A 44 -2.94 -12.49 24.09
CA TYR A 44 -2.22 -12.83 22.86
C TYR A 44 -0.74 -13.10 23.10
N LYS A 45 -0.11 -12.33 24.00
CA LYS A 45 1.28 -12.53 24.39
C LYS A 45 1.49 -13.86 25.13
N ASP A 46 0.62 -14.17 26.09
CA ASP A 46 0.68 -15.44 26.84
C ASP A 46 0.48 -16.65 25.91
N ILE A 47 -0.40 -16.53 24.91
CA ILE A 47 -0.60 -17.56 23.87
C ILE A 47 0.65 -17.70 22.99
N ALA A 48 1.26 -16.60 22.57
CA ALA A 48 2.48 -16.62 21.76
C ALA A 48 3.63 -17.31 22.51
N ASP A 49 3.84 -16.96 23.78
CA ASP A 49 4.87 -17.56 24.64
C ASP A 49 4.63 -19.06 24.87
N SER A 50 3.35 -19.50 24.88
CA SER A 50 2.98 -20.92 25.00
C SER A 50 3.26 -21.72 23.71
N ILE A 51 3.21 -21.10 22.54
CA ILE A 51 3.48 -21.75 21.25
C ILE A 51 4.99 -21.98 21.05
N GLU A 52 5.84 -21.05 21.51
CA GLU A 52 7.30 -21.16 21.38
C GLU A 52 7.92 -22.29 22.23
N GLN A 53 7.20 -22.84 23.20
CA GLN A 53 7.69 -23.93 24.06
C GLN A 53 7.55 -25.34 23.45
N VAL A 54 7.13 -25.49 22.20
CA VAL A 54 7.10 -26.80 21.51
C VAL A 54 8.48 -27.09 20.88
N PRO A 55 9.24 -28.09 21.35
CA PRO A 55 10.58 -28.35 20.85
C PRO A 55 10.58 -28.91 19.42
N GLU A 56 11.31 -28.21 18.53
CA GLU A 56 11.72 -28.68 17.21
C GLU A 56 12.42 -30.05 17.33
N SER A 57 11.77 -31.12 16.88
CA SER A 57 12.43 -32.40 16.66
C SER A 57 12.30 -32.87 15.21
N LYS A 58 13.39 -32.59 14.48
CA LYS A 58 14.00 -33.38 13.39
C LYS A 58 13.38 -33.27 11.99
N GLU A 59 13.76 -32.20 11.27
CA GLU A 59 13.84 -32.23 9.80
C GLU A 59 15.06 -33.04 9.31
N ALA A 60 14.82 -33.95 8.37
CA ALA A 60 15.83 -34.80 7.77
C ALA A 60 16.69 -34.05 6.73
N LYS A 61 18.01 -34.15 6.89
CA LYS A 61 19.05 -33.64 5.97
C LYS A 61 18.91 -34.26 4.57
N LYS A 62 18.84 -33.44 3.50
CA LYS A 62 19.10 -33.86 2.11
C LYS A 62 20.57 -33.57 1.75
N PRO A 63 21.36 -34.52 1.24
CA PRO A 63 22.70 -34.22 0.75
C PRO A 63 22.68 -33.69 -0.69
N ALA A 64 23.44 -32.62 -0.88
CA ALA A 64 23.79 -32.00 -2.14
C ALA A 64 24.46 -32.98 -3.12
N LYS A 65 24.13 -32.89 -4.41
CA LYS A 65 24.95 -33.46 -5.49
C LYS A 65 25.30 -32.41 -6.55
N LEU A 66 26.61 -32.13 -6.55
CA LEU A 66 27.51 -31.55 -7.55
C LEU A 66 26.97 -31.27 -8.96
N PHE A 67 27.20 -30.03 -9.38
CA PHE A 67 27.35 -29.60 -10.77
C PHE A 67 28.45 -30.40 -11.49
N LYS A 68 28.15 -30.88 -12.72
CA LYS A 68 29.15 -31.05 -13.78
C LYS A 68 28.61 -30.38 -15.05
N ARG A 69 29.24 -29.26 -15.43
CA ARG A 69 29.00 -28.52 -16.67
C ARG A 69 30.02 -29.03 -17.70
N THR A 70 29.61 -29.83 -18.66
CA THR A 70 30.42 -30.14 -19.86
C THR A 70 29.92 -29.30 -21.02
N LYS A 71 30.84 -28.53 -21.62
CA LYS A 71 30.61 -27.78 -22.85
C LYS A 71 30.56 -28.76 -24.03
N LYS A 72 29.52 -28.71 -24.85
CA LYS A 72 29.63 -29.12 -26.25
C LYS A 72 28.82 -28.18 -27.12
N LYS A 73 29.54 -27.53 -28.04
CA LYS A 73 29.08 -26.68 -29.12
C LYS A 73 28.68 -27.61 -30.27
N GLU A 74 27.42 -27.61 -30.67
CA GLU A 74 26.99 -28.21 -31.93
C GLU A 74 26.06 -27.23 -32.64
N GLU A 75 26.51 -26.80 -33.81
CA GLU A 75 25.91 -25.81 -34.68
C GLU A 75 24.80 -26.50 -35.50
N ILE A 76 23.58 -25.97 -35.47
CA ILE A 76 22.48 -26.44 -36.32
C ILE A 76 22.19 -25.35 -37.35
N LYS A 77 22.57 -25.61 -38.61
CA LYS A 77 22.16 -24.84 -39.79
C LYS A 77 20.74 -25.27 -40.21
N PRO A 78 19.83 -24.35 -40.59
CA PRO A 78 18.50 -24.71 -41.07
C PRO A 78 18.54 -25.02 -42.58
N SER A 79 18.16 -26.24 -42.96
CA SER A 79 17.85 -26.61 -44.34
C SER A 79 16.41 -26.25 -44.67
N ILE A 80 16.26 -25.39 -45.67
CA ILE A 80 15.00 -24.93 -46.25
C ILE A 80 14.55 -25.97 -47.28
N GLU A 81 13.32 -26.48 -47.14
CA GLU A 81 12.55 -27.03 -48.27
C GLU A 81 11.28 -26.20 -48.44
N LYS A 82 11.10 -25.72 -49.68
CA LYS A 82 9.96 -24.93 -50.13
C LYS A 82 8.92 -25.88 -50.69
N GLU A 83 7.66 -25.75 -50.27
CA GLU A 83 6.53 -26.00 -51.18
C GLU A 83 5.31 -25.15 -50.76
N LYS A 84 4.57 -24.72 -51.78
CA LYS A 84 3.67 -23.55 -51.81
C LYS A 84 2.26 -23.90 -51.37
N VAL A 85 1.61 -23.01 -50.59
CA VAL A 85 0.20 -22.65 -50.78
C VAL A 85 0.06 -21.13 -50.59
N VAL A 86 -0.46 -20.48 -51.61
CA VAL A 86 -0.71 -19.04 -51.75
C VAL A 86 -2.18 -18.77 -51.37
N GLU A 87 -2.50 -17.53 -50.97
CA GLU A 87 -3.83 -16.94 -50.69
C GLU A 87 -4.44 -17.31 -49.32
N THR A 88 -4.74 -16.46 -48.33
CA THR A 88 -5.24 -15.07 -48.30
C THR A 88 -5.10 -14.49 -46.87
N HIS A 89 -4.06 -13.69 -46.57
CA HIS A 89 -3.97 -13.00 -45.26
C HIS A 89 -3.66 -11.49 -45.35
N ALA A 90 -3.56 -10.94 -46.56
CA ALA A 90 -3.27 -9.52 -46.76
C ALA A 90 -4.49 -8.60 -46.57
N GLU A 91 -5.72 -9.13 -46.68
CA GLU A 91 -6.94 -8.30 -46.56
C GLU A 91 -7.43 -8.16 -45.11
N LYS A 92 -7.25 -9.17 -44.26
CA LYS A 92 -7.63 -9.10 -42.82
C LYS A 92 -6.73 -8.18 -42.00
N ALA A 93 -5.50 -7.92 -42.43
CA ALA A 93 -4.57 -7.01 -41.74
C ALA A 93 -4.90 -5.52 -41.97
N LYS A 94 -5.60 -5.17 -43.06
CA LYS A 94 -5.97 -3.78 -43.36
C LYS A 94 -7.26 -3.35 -42.65
N ALA A 95 -8.20 -4.26 -42.43
CA ALA A 95 -9.44 -3.97 -41.70
C ALA A 95 -9.22 -3.72 -40.20
N PHE A 96 -8.20 -4.36 -39.58
CA PHE A 96 -7.92 -4.19 -38.15
C PHE A 96 -7.20 -2.87 -37.82
N LYS A 97 -6.37 -2.34 -38.73
CA LYS A 97 -5.71 -1.03 -38.55
C LYS A 97 -6.70 0.13 -38.63
N ALA A 98 -7.67 0.08 -39.54
CA ALA A 98 -8.66 1.15 -39.69
C ALA A 98 -9.59 1.33 -38.48
N HIS A 99 -9.86 0.26 -37.72
CA HIS A 99 -10.71 0.33 -36.52
C HIS A 99 -9.97 0.87 -35.28
N VAL A 100 -8.64 0.72 -35.24
CA VAL A 100 -7.77 1.20 -34.15
C VAL A 100 -7.45 2.69 -34.29
N ASP A 101 -7.41 3.22 -35.51
CA ASP A 101 -7.13 4.65 -35.71
C ASP A 101 -8.39 5.51 -35.50
N LYS A 102 -9.58 4.96 -35.77
CA LYS A 102 -10.87 5.63 -35.50
C LYS A 102 -11.22 5.77 -34.01
N THR A 103 -10.67 4.91 -33.15
CA THR A 103 -10.86 4.99 -31.69
C THR A 103 -9.88 5.93 -30.99
N LYS A 104 -8.73 6.24 -31.60
CA LYS A 104 -7.76 7.19 -31.05
C LYS A 104 -8.20 8.64 -31.19
N GLU A 105 -8.86 8.99 -32.30
CA GLU A 105 -9.34 10.35 -32.54
C GLU A 105 -10.53 10.70 -31.62
N ALA A 106 -11.40 9.75 -31.29
CA ALA A 106 -12.55 9.98 -30.40
C ALA A 106 -12.18 10.17 -28.90
N ILE A 107 -11.01 9.71 -28.46
CA ILE A 107 -10.56 9.84 -27.05
C ILE A 107 -9.87 11.19 -26.80
N LEU A 108 -9.36 11.84 -27.85
CA LEU A 108 -8.52 13.04 -27.73
C LEU A 108 -9.30 14.33 -27.47
N ASP A 109 -10.56 14.40 -27.93
CA ASP A 109 -11.42 15.60 -27.75
C ASP A 109 -12.12 15.67 -26.37
N SER A 110 -12.04 14.61 -25.55
CA SER A 110 -12.65 14.59 -24.21
C SER A 110 -11.68 14.97 -23.08
N GLN A 111 -10.38 15.10 -23.38
CA GLN A 111 -9.31 15.25 -22.39
C GLN A 111 -8.67 16.64 -22.36
N ILE A 112 -9.25 17.60 -23.08
CA ILE A 112 -8.83 18.99 -23.01
C ILE A 112 -9.72 19.64 -21.93
N PHE A 113 -9.12 19.95 -20.78
CA PHE A 113 -9.71 20.72 -19.66
C PHE A 113 -10.42 19.96 -18.52
N LYS A 114 -9.72 19.01 -17.88
CA LYS A 114 -9.96 18.65 -16.46
C LYS A 114 -8.63 18.46 -15.70
N ASP A 115 -7.81 19.51 -15.66
CA ASP A 115 -6.71 19.63 -14.69
C ASP A 115 -7.20 20.22 -13.35
N SER A 116 -8.46 19.97 -12.98
CA SER A 116 -8.85 20.07 -11.57
C SER A 116 -8.35 18.81 -10.89
N TYR A 117 -7.19 18.92 -10.26
CA TYR A 117 -6.62 17.93 -9.35
C TYR A 117 -7.65 17.60 -8.25
N THR A 118 -8.55 16.67 -8.55
CA THR A 118 -9.30 15.94 -7.54
C THR A 118 -8.37 14.78 -7.17
N PRO A 119 -7.69 14.82 -6.00
CA PRO A 119 -6.96 13.65 -5.55
C PRO A 119 -7.98 12.52 -5.43
N SER A 120 -7.84 11.51 -6.30
CA SER A 120 -8.63 10.29 -6.20
C SER A 120 -8.48 9.79 -4.77
N LEU A 121 -9.60 9.82 -4.04
CA LEU A 121 -9.77 9.45 -2.64
C LEU A 121 -9.60 7.93 -2.42
N ALA A 122 -8.61 7.32 -3.09
CA ALA A 122 -8.08 6.02 -2.70
C ALA A 122 -7.19 6.26 -1.48
N THR A 123 -7.82 6.27 -0.31
CA THR A 123 -7.23 6.41 1.02
C THR A 123 -6.37 5.19 1.39
N HIS A 124 -5.29 4.95 0.63
CA HIS A 124 -4.16 4.21 1.18
C HIS A 124 -3.51 5.13 2.20
N THR A 125 -3.77 4.88 3.49
CA THR A 125 -3.17 5.62 4.60
C THR A 125 -1.66 5.38 4.61
N ILE A 126 -0.90 6.41 4.23
CA ILE A 126 0.56 6.38 4.27
C ILE A 126 0.97 6.63 5.73
N ILE A 127 1.61 5.64 6.35
CA ILE A 127 2.07 5.71 7.75
C ILE A 127 3.53 6.19 7.79
N GLU A 128 3.96 6.76 8.91
CA GLU A 128 5.38 7.02 9.15
C GLU A 128 6.04 5.80 9.78
N GLY A 129 7.05 5.25 9.09
CA GLY A 129 7.77 4.06 9.52
C GLY A 129 9.16 4.39 10.10
N PRO A 130 9.69 3.50 10.96
CA PRO A 130 10.97 3.71 11.64
C PRO A 130 12.18 3.57 10.70
N SER A 131 12.09 2.74 9.66
CA SER A 131 13.21 2.40 8.78
C SER A 131 12.79 2.18 7.34
N ARG A 132 13.76 2.35 6.42
CA ARG A 132 13.61 1.99 4.99
C ARG A 132 13.65 0.48 4.76
N ARG A 133 14.19 -0.28 5.73
CA ARG A 133 14.51 -1.70 5.57
C ARG A 133 13.50 -2.63 6.25
N GLU A 134 12.59 -2.06 7.02
CA GLU A 134 11.65 -2.80 7.86
C GLU A 134 10.25 -2.25 7.67
N CYS A 135 9.29 -3.15 7.44
CA CYS A 135 7.89 -2.78 7.37
C CYS A 135 7.33 -2.51 8.78
N PRO A 136 6.67 -1.37 9.03
CA PRO A 136 6.13 -1.02 10.35
C PRO A 136 4.98 -1.92 10.81
N VAL A 137 4.33 -2.65 9.90
CA VAL A 137 3.15 -3.48 10.22
C VAL A 137 3.50 -4.95 10.38
N CYS A 138 4.29 -5.52 9.45
CA CYS A 138 4.61 -6.95 9.46
C CYS A 138 6.06 -7.27 9.85
N GLY A 139 6.88 -6.26 10.17
CA GLY A 139 8.29 -6.46 10.55
C GLY A 139 9.16 -7.07 9.46
N ASN A 140 8.70 -7.06 8.20
CA ASN A 140 9.44 -7.68 7.11
C ASN A 140 10.77 -6.94 6.86
N VAL A 141 11.88 -7.65 7.01
CA VAL A 141 13.26 -7.15 6.84
C VAL A 141 13.84 -7.50 5.46
N ARG A 142 13.13 -8.30 4.65
CA ARG A 142 13.64 -8.74 3.34
C ARG A 142 13.59 -7.59 2.34
N HIS A 143 14.72 -6.91 2.14
CA HIS A 143 14.83 -5.76 1.24
C HIS A 143 14.30 -6.02 -0.18
N GLY A 144 14.49 -7.22 -0.74
CA GLY A 144 14.00 -7.56 -2.08
C GLY A 144 12.46 -7.57 -2.21
N SER A 145 11.76 -7.61 -1.09
CA SER A 145 10.29 -7.55 -1.05
C SER A 145 9.76 -6.16 -0.69
N ILE A 146 10.61 -5.18 -0.39
CA ILE A 146 10.21 -3.80 -0.13
C ILE A 146 10.51 -2.98 -1.39
N GLN A 147 9.46 -2.41 -1.98
CA GLN A 147 9.58 -1.62 -3.20
C GLN A 147 9.54 -0.12 -2.89
N GLU A 148 10.42 0.65 -3.51
CA GLU A 148 10.41 2.11 -3.44
C GLU A 148 9.62 2.68 -4.62
N ILE A 149 8.58 3.46 -4.34
CA ILE A 149 7.63 4.02 -5.30
C ILE A 149 7.61 5.54 -5.15
N VAL A 150 7.37 6.26 -6.25
CA VAL A 150 7.21 7.71 -6.24
C VAL A 150 5.91 8.10 -5.54
N ASP A 151 6.00 9.05 -4.63
CA ASP A 151 4.87 9.56 -3.88
C ASP A 151 4.40 10.90 -4.43
N LYS A 152 3.33 10.85 -5.22
CA LYS A 152 2.73 12.05 -5.81
C LYS A 152 2.06 12.98 -4.79
N THR A 153 1.84 12.51 -3.57
CA THR A 153 1.21 13.31 -2.50
C THR A 153 2.23 14.09 -1.67
N HIS A 154 3.52 13.77 -1.78
CA HIS A 154 4.59 14.50 -1.11
C HIS A 154 5.47 15.19 -2.16
N ILE A 155 5.29 16.51 -2.32
CA ILE A 155 6.10 17.31 -3.25
C ILE A 155 7.28 17.87 -2.48
N ILE A 156 8.50 17.55 -2.91
CA ILE A 156 9.75 18.06 -2.31
C ILE A 156 10.07 19.45 -2.87
N LEU A 157 9.91 19.63 -4.19
CA LEU A 157 10.16 20.87 -4.91
C LEU A 157 9.07 21.08 -5.94
N ASP A 158 8.55 22.31 -6.04
CA ASP A 158 7.50 22.64 -7.01
C ASP A 158 8.06 22.85 -8.42
N TYR A 159 9.27 23.41 -8.56
CA TYR A 159 9.91 23.62 -9.85
C TYR A 159 11.45 23.48 -9.79
N PRO A 160 12.06 22.56 -10.57
CA PRO A 160 11.42 21.49 -11.33
C PRO A 160 10.64 20.57 -10.37
N ARG A 161 9.47 20.10 -10.79
CA ARG A 161 8.58 19.35 -9.88
C ARG A 161 9.22 18.01 -9.48
N MET A 162 9.56 17.88 -8.20
CA MET A 162 10.15 16.68 -7.61
C MET A 162 9.21 16.10 -6.56
N TYR A 163 8.90 14.81 -6.72
CA TYR A 163 8.10 14.07 -5.77
C TYR A 163 8.99 13.29 -4.80
N GLY A 164 8.49 13.12 -3.58
CA GLY A 164 9.06 12.24 -2.59
C GLY A 164 8.93 10.78 -2.98
N LYS A 165 9.47 9.92 -2.11
CA LYS A 165 9.38 8.47 -2.27
C LYS A 165 8.67 7.87 -1.07
N LYS A 166 7.88 6.84 -1.33
CA LYS A 166 7.23 5.99 -0.34
C LYS A 166 7.67 4.55 -0.55
N LEU A 167 7.68 3.77 0.53
CA LEU A 167 7.99 2.35 0.49
C LEU A 167 6.70 1.55 0.52
N LYS A 168 6.68 0.42 -0.18
CA LYS A 168 5.56 -0.52 -0.20
C LYS A 168 6.06 -1.92 0.14
N CYS A 169 5.40 -2.56 1.11
CA CYS A 169 5.72 -3.93 1.48
C CYS A 169 5.09 -4.91 0.47
N GLY A 170 5.87 -5.83 -0.07
CA GLY A 170 5.40 -6.90 -0.93
C GLY A 170 4.68 -8.03 -0.21
N GLN A 171 4.73 -8.09 1.13
CA GLN A 171 4.00 -9.08 1.93
C GLN A 171 2.62 -8.57 2.37
N CYS A 172 2.57 -7.45 3.10
CA CYS A 172 1.31 -6.91 3.64
C CYS A 172 0.70 -5.77 2.81
N GLY A 173 1.42 -5.26 1.79
CA GLY A 173 0.93 -4.15 0.96
C GLY A 173 1.01 -2.76 1.61
N GLN A 174 1.42 -2.66 2.88
CA GLN A 174 1.49 -1.39 3.59
C GLN A 174 2.41 -0.40 2.90
N GLU A 175 1.98 0.86 2.84
CA GLU A 175 2.76 1.97 2.31
C GLU A 175 3.22 2.89 3.45
N TRP A 176 4.50 3.25 3.49
CA TRP A 176 5.05 4.13 4.53
C TRP A 176 6.12 5.09 4.01
N ARG A 177 6.33 6.17 4.75
CA ARG A 177 7.46 7.10 4.58
C ARG A 177 8.41 6.97 5.75
N VAL A 178 9.68 7.23 5.50
CA VAL A 178 10.69 7.28 6.55
C VAL A 178 10.93 8.73 6.91
N ARG A 179 10.80 9.06 8.19
CA ARG A 179 11.19 10.37 8.69
C ARG A 179 12.69 10.54 8.48
N SER A 180 13.09 11.61 7.80
CA SER A 180 14.47 12.07 7.88
C SER A 180 14.68 12.52 9.32
N ALA A 181 15.65 11.95 10.03
CA ALA A 181 16.07 12.50 11.31
C ALA A 181 16.57 13.93 11.06
N GLU A 182 15.95 14.90 11.73
CA GLU A 182 16.42 16.29 11.79
C GLU A 182 17.67 16.41 12.67
#